data_AF-A0A6L4X155-F1
#
_entry.id   AF-A0A6L4X155-F1
#
_cell.length_a   1.000
_cell.length_b   1.000
_cell.length_c   1.000
_cell.angle_alpha   90.00
_cell.angle_beta   90.00
_cell.angle_gamma   90.00
#
_symmetry.space_group_name_H-M   'P 1'
#
loop_
_entity.id
_entity.type
_entity.pdbx_description
1 polymer ?
#
loop_
_entity_poly.entity_id
_entity_poly.type
_entity_poly.pdbx_seq_one_letter_code
_entity_poly.pdbx_strand_id
1 'polypeptide(L)'
;MMSPMTMTKTAQRRHARHRTIRQRDGPAVDVPRRLRTLAERRADDGTNVDRQRRVRDGPAGPPPAPPLSLTPLVACDPATDMEVLWHIARDVPHLRRWLVANPQADAALLEFVAQSGGPGVREALTVLLGD
;
A
#
# COMPACT_ATOMS: atom_id res chain seq x y z
N MET A 1 -30.41 25.25 -23.80
CA MET A 1 -29.41 25.24 -24.90
C MET A 1 -28.36 24.18 -24.56
N MET A 2 -28.08 23.31 -25.52
CA MET A 2 -27.28 22.08 -25.40
C MET A 2 -25.77 22.35 -25.25
N SER A 3 -25.06 21.46 -24.56
CA SER A 3 -23.59 21.33 -24.59
C SER A 3 -23.09 21.04 -26.01
N PRO A 4 -21.80 21.26 -26.33
CA PRO A 4 -20.88 20.11 -26.26
C PRO A 4 -19.40 20.41 -25.95
N MET A 5 -18.77 19.35 -25.44
CA MET A 5 -17.34 19.09 -25.28
C MET A 5 -16.66 18.84 -26.63
N THR A 6 -15.44 19.36 -26.86
CA THR A 6 -14.60 18.96 -27.99
C THR A 6 -13.18 18.66 -27.55
N MET A 7 -12.87 17.37 -27.50
CA MET A 7 -11.51 16.84 -27.54
C MET A 7 -10.92 17.08 -28.93
N THR A 8 -9.69 17.63 -28.99
CA THR A 8 -8.94 17.72 -30.25
C THR A 8 -8.21 16.42 -30.52
N LYS A 9 -8.70 15.73 -31.55
CA LYS A 9 -8.08 14.60 -32.24
C LYS A 9 -7.22 15.16 -33.38
N THR A 10 -5.91 14.93 -33.33
CA THR A 10 -5.06 15.08 -34.53
C THR A 10 -4.50 13.72 -34.91
N ALA A 11 -5.00 13.23 -36.04
CA ALA A 11 -4.50 12.07 -36.74
C ALA A 11 -3.29 12.46 -37.60
N GLN A 12 -2.38 11.53 -37.87
CA GLN A 12 -1.78 11.44 -39.20
C GLN A 12 -1.32 10.01 -39.50
N ARG A 13 -1.65 9.60 -40.70
CA ARG A 13 -1.64 8.28 -41.34
C ARG A 13 -0.50 8.23 -42.37
N ARG A 14 -0.08 7.03 -42.81
CA ARG A 14 0.40 6.59 -44.17
C ARG A 14 1.62 5.63 -44.06
N HIS A 15 1.49 4.36 -44.46
CA HIS A 15 1.83 3.72 -45.76
C HIS A 15 3.36 3.49 -45.93
N ALA A 16 3.95 2.41 -46.47
CA ALA A 16 3.59 1.30 -47.37
C ALA A 16 4.67 0.17 -47.22
N ARG A 17 4.35 -1.14 -47.23
CA ARG A 17 4.40 -2.16 -48.32
C ARG A 17 5.75 -2.56 -48.97
N HIS A 18 5.90 -3.88 -49.17
CA HIS A 18 6.75 -4.69 -50.09
C HIS A 18 8.25 -4.88 -49.73
N ARG A 19 8.70 -6.06 -49.29
CA ARG A 19 9.00 -7.33 -50.03
C ARG A 19 10.22 -7.22 -50.95
N THR A 20 11.36 -7.83 -50.57
CA THR A 20 12.20 -8.61 -51.51
C THR A 20 13.20 -9.51 -50.79
N ILE A 21 13.18 -10.77 -51.20
CA ILE A 21 14.13 -11.84 -50.91
C ILE A 21 15.35 -11.69 -51.83
N ARG A 22 16.57 -11.90 -51.33
CA ARG A 22 17.70 -12.42 -52.13
C ARG A 22 18.60 -13.32 -51.29
N GLN A 23 18.65 -14.58 -51.71
CA GLN A 23 19.66 -15.60 -51.44
C GLN A 23 21.03 -15.23 -52.05
N ARG A 24 22.10 -15.74 -51.43
CA ARG A 24 23.39 -16.24 -51.98
C ARG A 24 24.26 -16.67 -50.77
N ASP A 25 24.53 -17.95 -50.53
CA ASP A 25 25.46 -18.91 -51.18
C ASP A 25 26.81 -19.06 -50.43
N GLY A 26 26.90 -20.10 -49.59
CA GLY A 26 28.07 -20.95 -49.24
C GLY A 26 29.27 -20.40 -48.42
N PRO A 27 30.20 -21.27 -47.94
CA PRO A 27 30.18 -22.74 -47.90
C PRO A 27 30.37 -23.36 -46.49
N ALA A 28 30.16 -24.67 -46.47
CA ALA A 28 30.20 -25.59 -45.34
C ALA A 28 31.59 -25.77 -44.71
N VAL A 29 31.63 -25.97 -43.40
CA VAL A 29 32.68 -26.74 -42.73
C VAL A 29 32.04 -27.92 -42.02
N ASP A 30 32.46 -29.09 -42.50
CA ASP A 30 32.13 -30.44 -42.07
C ASP A 30 32.71 -30.71 -40.67
N VAL A 31 31.89 -31.16 -39.73
CA VAL A 31 32.36 -31.77 -38.48
C VAL A 31 31.63 -33.10 -38.32
N PRO A 32 32.35 -34.24 -38.36
CA PRO A 32 31.70 -35.54 -38.47
C PRO A 32 31.08 -36.02 -37.15
N ARG A 33 29.89 -36.59 -37.32
CA ARG A 33 29.18 -37.47 -36.38
C ARG A 33 30.09 -38.58 -35.84
N ARG A 34 30.10 -38.78 -34.52
CA ARG A 34 30.30 -40.11 -33.93
C ARG A 34 29.28 -40.39 -32.82
N LEU A 35 28.47 -41.40 -33.13
CA LEU A 35 27.79 -42.39 -32.31
C LEU A 35 26.96 -41.98 -31.08
N ARG A 36 25.66 -42.23 -31.27
CA ARG A 36 24.65 -42.71 -30.31
C ARG A 36 25.21 -43.44 -29.08
N THR A 37 24.72 -43.04 -27.91
CA THR A 37 24.34 -43.95 -26.83
C THR A 37 22.97 -43.56 -26.31
N LEU A 38 22.00 -44.41 -26.64
CA LEU A 38 20.68 -44.49 -26.03
C LEU A 38 20.90 -45.17 -24.66
N ALA A 39 20.73 -44.44 -23.57
CA ALA A 39 20.64 -45.03 -22.24
C ALA A 39 19.84 -44.10 -21.33
N GLU A 40 18.57 -44.45 -21.21
CA GLU A 40 17.67 -44.11 -20.12
C GLU A 40 18.37 -43.76 -18.80
N ARG A 41 18.08 -42.57 -18.25
CA ARG A 41 17.57 -42.41 -16.88
C ARG A 41 16.56 -41.27 -16.85
N ARG A 42 15.31 -41.63 -17.09
CA ARG A 42 14.16 -40.90 -16.53
C ARG A 42 14.11 -41.19 -15.03
N ALA A 43 13.54 -40.24 -14.30
CA ALA A 43 13.19 -40.27 -12.88
C ALA A 43 14.30 -39.84 -11.89
N ASP A 44 14.40 -38.53 -11.66
CA ASP A 44 14.36 -37.96 -10.29
C ASP A 44 14.09 -36.45 -10.37
N ASP A 45 12.82 -36.05 -10.53
CA ASP A 45 12.41 -34.63 -10.40
C ASP A 45 11.02 -34.51 -9.70
N GLY A 46 10.59 -35.57 -9.01
CA GLY A 46 9.23 -35.68 -8.46
C GLY A 46 9.05 -35.28 -7.01
N THR A 47 10.14 -35.06 -6.25
CA THR A 47 10.08 -34.94 -4.78
C THR A 47 10.04 -33.51 -4.26
N ASN A 48 10.36 -32.50 -5.09
CA ASN A 48 10.41 -31.10 -4.64
C ASN A 48 9.02 -30.44 -4.60
N VAL A 49 8.19 -30.71 -5.61
CA VAL A 49 6.87 -30.09 -5.79
C VAL A 49 5.82 -30.52 -4.75
N ASP A 50 5.82 -31.77 -4.30
CA ASP A 50 4.84 -32.24 -3.28
C ASP A 50 5.14 -31.66 -1.90
N ARG A 51 6.43 -31.48 -1.57
CA ARG A 51 6.88 -30.93 -0.28
C ARG A 51 6.58 -29.44 -0.17
N GLN A 52 6.72 -28.68 -1.26
CA GLN A 52 6.42 -27.25 -1.29
C GLN A 52 4.93 -26.93 -1.20
N ARG A 53 4.05 -27.82 -1.66
CA ARG A 53 2.60 -27.62 -1.57
C ARG A 53 2.09 -27.71 -0.14
N ARG A 54 2.59 -28.67 0.65
CA ARG A 54 2.14 -28.88 2.05
C ARG A 54 2.52 -27.77 3.02
N VAL A 55 3.45 -26.88 2.67
CA VAL A 55 3.88 -25.76 3.53
C VAL A 55 2.91 -24.56 3.43
N ARG A 56 2.09 -24.49 2.37
CA ARG A 56 1.23 -23.31 2.11
C ARG A 56 -0.21 -23.45 2.60
N ASP A 57 -0.62 -24.65 2.99
CA ASP A 57 -1.99 -24.96 3.47
C ASP A 57 -2.05 -25.08 5.01
N GLY A 58 -1.21 -24.34 5.74
CA GLY A 58 -1.42 -24.15 7.18
C GLY A 58 -2.70 -23.32 7.40
N PRO A 59 -3.45 -23.54 8.49
CA PRO A 59 -4.65 -22.75 8.76
C PRO A 59 -4.27 -21.28 8.76
N ALA A 60 -4.89 -20.50 7.86
CA ALA A 60 -4.79 -19.06 7.89
C ALA A 60 -5.18 -18.63 9.30
N GLY A 61 -4.26 -18.01 10.03
CA GLY A 61 -4.53 -17.49 11.36
C GLY A 61 -5.75 -16.56 11.34
N PRO A 62 -6.35 -16.27 12.50
CA PRO A 62 -7.44 -15.31 12.55
C PRO A 62 -7.00 -14.01 11.85
N PRO A 63 -7.91 -13.34 11.13
CA PRO A 63 -7.59 -12.09 10.46
C PRO A 63 -6.99 -11.10 11.46
N PRO A 64 -6.07 -10.23 11.01
CA PRO A 64 -5.49 -9.23 11.90
C PRO A 64 -6.60 -8.42 12.56
N ALA A 65 -6.37 -8.02 13.82
CA ALA A 65 -7.32 -7.20 14.54
C ALA A 65 -7.66 -5.94 13.74
N PRO A 66 -8.93 -5.48 13.77
CA PRO A 66 -9.33 -4.28 13.05
C PRO A 66 -8.52 -3.05 13.52
N PRO A 67 -8.32 -2.04 12.65
CA PRO A 67 -7.63 -0.82 13.04
C PRO A 67 -8.31 -0.16 14.25
N LEU A 68 -7.48 0.39 15.15
CA LEU A 68 -7.97 1.13 16.31
C LEU A 68 -8.83 2.31 15.84
N SER A 69 -10.04 2.41 16.38
CA SER A 69 -10.93 3.54 16.11
C SER A 69 -10.65 4.66 17.11
N LEU A 70 -10.26 5.83 16.61
CA LEU A 70 -10.06 7.02 17.45
C LEU A 70 -11.43 7.57 17.86
N THR A 71 -11.67 7.66 19.16
CA THR A 71 -12.94 8.09 19.74
C THR A 71 -12.70 9.09 20.88
N PRO A 72 -13.74 9.82 21.34
CA PRO A 72 -13.63 10.67 22.52
C PRO A 72 -13.14 9.93 23.77
N LEU A 73 -13.56 8.67 23.96
CA LEU A 73 -13.11 7.85 25.08
C LEU A 73 -11.61 7.59 25.02
N VAL A 74 -11.09 7.19 23.85
CA VAL A 74 -9.65 7.02 23.63
C VAL A 74 -8.91 8.34 23.86
N ALA A 75 -9.48 9.47 23.41
CA ALA A 75 -8.86 10.79 23.60
C ALA A 75 -8.77 11.23 25.07
N CYS A 76 -9.68 10.79 25.94
CA CYS A 76 -9.68 11.09 27.38
C CYS A 76 -9.00 10.02 28.25
N ASP A 77 -8.71 8.84 27.71
CA ASP A 77 -8.20 7.70 28.46
C ASP A 77 -6.75 7.95 28.94
N PRO A 78 -6.45 7.85 30.25
CA PRO A 78 -5.10 8.01 30.78
C PRO A 78 -4.14 6.88 30.36
N ALA A 79 -4.62 5.78 29.79
CA ALA A 79 -3.77 4.73 29.24
C ALA A 79 -3.39 4.97 27.76
N THR A 80 -3.94 6.00 27.11
CA THR A 80 -3.61 6.30 25.72
C THR A 80 -2.21 6.88 25.61
N ASP A 81 -1.39 6.26 24.75
CA ASP A 81 -0.02 6.69 24.50
C ASP A 81 0.06 8.13 23.95
N MET A 82 1.10 8.85 24.38
CA MET A 82 1.35 10.23 23.97
C MET A 82 1.42 10.41 22.44
N GLU A 83 2.00 9.46 21.72
CA GLU A 83 2.04 9.48 20.25
C GLU A 83 0.65 9.47 19.62
N VAL A 84 -0.29 8.71 20.19
CA VAL A 84 -1.68 8.66 19.73
C VAL A 84 -2.37 9.99 20.03
N LEU A 85 -2.11 10.59 21.20
CA LEU A 85 -2.67 11.90 21.54
C LEU A 85 -2.19 12.99 20.58
N TRP A 86 -0.91 12.99 20.20
CA TRP A 86 -0.37 13.90 19.20
C TRP A 86 -0.95 13.65 17.80
N HIS A 87 -1.18 12.39 17.43
CA HIS A 87 -1.86 12.07 16.19
C HIS A 87 -3.30 12.61 16.17
N ILE A 88 -4.05 12.44 17.25
CA ILE A 88 -5.39 13.04 17.40
C ILE A 88 -5.30 14.56 17.27
N ALA A 89 -4.33 15.18 17.94
CA ALA A 89 -4.15 16.63 17.90
C ALA A 89 -3.86 17.15 16.49
N ARG A 90 -3.06 16.45 15.68
CA ARG A 90 -2.72 16.93 14.32
C ARG A 90 -3.81 16.60 13.32
N ASP A 91 -4.32 15.38 13.35
CA ASP A 91 -5.06 14.80 12.22
C ASP A 91 -6.58 14.72 12.47
N VAL A 92 -7.05 14.86 13.72
CA VAL A 92 -8.44 14.61 14.09
C VAL A 92 -9.05 15.82 14.84
N PRO A 93 -9.32 16.94 14.14
CA PRO A 93 -9.68 18.21 14.77
C PRO A 93 -10.96 18.18 15.62
N HIS A 94 -11.94 17.34 15.27
CA HIS A 94 -13.19 17.21 16.03
C HIS A 94 -13.01 16.49 17.38
N LEU A 95 -11.89 15.79 17.58
CA LEU A 95 -11.58 15.13 18.85
C LEU A 95 -10.70 15.97 19.79
N ARG A 96 -10.07 17.04 19.30
CA ARG A 96 -9.13 17.87 20.09
C ARG A 96 -9.71 18.39 21.40
N ARG A 97 -11.01 18.72 21.44
CA ARG A 97 -11.68 19.20 22.66
C ARG A 97 -11.63 18.19 23.81
N TRP A 98 -11.51 16.90 23.51
CA TRP A 98 -11.48 15.83 24.49
C TRP A 98 -10.07 15.64 25.07
N LEU A 99 -9.02 15.98 24.32
CA LEU A 99 -7.63 15.93 24.80
C LEU A 99 -7.41 16.82 26.03
N VAL A 100 -8.16 17.91 26.14
CA VAL A 100 -8.13 18.82 27.29
C VAL A 100 -8.40 18.09 28.60
N ALA A 101 -9.26 17.07 28.59
CA ALA A 101 -9.61 16.29 29.77
C ALA A 101 -8.68 15.08 30.00
N ASN A 102 -7.70 14.82 29.14
CA ASN A 102 -6.81 13.68 29.28
C ASN A 102 -5.73 13.94 30.34
N PRO A 103 -5.62 13.15 31.42
CA PRO A 103 -4.61 13.34 32.46
C PRO A 103 -3.16 13.13 32.00
N GLN A 104 -2.94 12.41 30.89
CA GLN A 104 -1.61 12.23 30.29
C GLN A 104 -1.23 13.36 29.32
N ALA A 105 -2.16 14.23 28.93
CA ALA A 105 -1.85 15.33 28.03
C ALA A 105 -0.88 16.31 28.72
N ASP A 106 0.30 16.47 28.13
CA ASP A 106 1.31 17.38 28.64
C ASP A 106 1.02 18.83 28.22
N ALA A 107 1.76 19.76 28.83
CA ALA A 107 1.58 21.19 28.55
C ALA A 107 1.83 21.53 27.07
N ALA A 108 2.80 20.88 26.43
CA ALA A 108 3.12 21.13 25.02
C ALA A 108 1.98 20.71 24.09
N LEU A 109 1.36 19.56 24.36
CA LEU A 109 0.19 19.08 23.64
C LEU A 109 -1.00 20.01 23.84
N LEU A 110 -1.30 20.40 25.09
CA LEU A 110 -2.42 21.29 25.39
C LEU A 110 -2.23 22.69 24.80
N GLU A 111 -1.01 23.21 24.82
CA GLU A 111 -0.67 24.48 24.18
C GLU A 111 -0.87 24.39 22.67
N PHE A 112 -0.40 23.31 22.02
CA PHE A 112 -0.63 23.09 20.61
C PHE A 112 -2.13 23.02 20.28
N VAL A 113 -2.91 22.32 21.11
CA VAL A 113 -4.38 22.22 20.95
C VAL A 113 -5.04 23.59 21.11
N ALA A 114 -4.61 24.40 22.07
CA ALA A 114 -5.12 25.75 22.27
C ALA A 114 -4.83 26.67 21.07
N GLN A 115 -3.62 26.59 20.50
CA GLN A 115 -3.23 27.38 19.33
C GLN A 115 -3.91 26.90 18.05
N SER A 116 -3.96 25.58 17.84
CA SER A 116 -4.54 24.96 16.64
C SER A 116 -6.07 24.97 16.63
N GLY A 117 -6.67 25.11 17.82
CA GLY A 117 -8.11 25.11 18.02
C GLY A 117 -8.80 23.83 17.54
N GLY A 118 -10.11 23.92 17.34
CA GLY A 118 -10.98 22.83 16.92
C GLY A 118 -12.39 23.05 17.46
N PRO A 119 -13.41 22.34 16.94
CA PRO A 119 -14.77 22.47 17.43
C PRO A 119 -14.84 22.19 18.94
N GLY A 120 -15.25 23.19 19.73
CA GLY A 120 -15.43 23.06 21.18
C GLY A 120 -14.15 23.11 22.02
N VAL A 121 -12.96 23.34 21.43
CA VAL A 121 -11.68 23.34 22.16
C VAL A 121 -11.60 24.50 23.14
N ARG A 122 -11.96 25.71 22.69
CA ARG A 122 -11.93 26.90 23.55
C ARG A 122 -12.88 26.74 24.72
N GLU A 123 -14.10 26.27 24.46
CA GLU A 123 -15.11 26.03 25.48
C GLU A 123 -14.63 24.97 26.48
N ALA A 124 -14.02 23.88 26.01
CA ALA A 124 -13.46 22.85 26.88
C ALA A 124 -12.33 23.37 27.77
N LEU A 125 -11.39 24.15 27.19
CA LEU A 125 -10.31 24.78 27.95
C LEU A 125 -10.85 25.78 28.98
N THR A 126 -11.85 26.59 28.62
CA THR A 126 -12.51 27.50 29.57
C THR A 126 -13.20 26.74 30.70
N VAL A 127 -13.85 25.61 30.44
CA VAL A 127 -14.48 24.82 31.51
C VAL A 127 -13.44 24.19 32.44
N LEU A 128 -12.32 23.71 31.90
CA LEU A 128 -11.31 23.05 32.70
C LEU A 128 -10.39 24.03 33.45
N LEU A 129 -10.07 25.17 32.83
CA LEU A 129 -9.04 26.12 33.28
C LEU A 129 -9.61 27.47 33.73
N GLY A 130 -10.90 27.75 33.49
CA GLY A 130 -11.50 29.06 33.71
C GLY A 130 -12.03 29.24 35.12
N ASP A 131 -11.39 30.21 35.80
CA ASP A 131 -11.71 30.91 37.07
C ASP A 131 -12.33 30.11 38.22
#